data_AF-A0A3B8MB01-F1
#
_entry.id   AF-A0A3B8MB01-F1
#
_cell.length_a   1.000
_cell.length_b   1.000
_cell.length_c   1.000
_cell.angle_alpha   90.00
_cell.angle_beta   90.00
_cell.angle_gamma   90.00
#
_symmetry.space_group_name_H-M   'P 1'
#
loop_
_entity.id
_entity.type
_entity.pdbx_description
1 polymer ?
#
loop_
_entity_poly.entity_id
_entity_poly.type
_entity_poly.pdbx_seq_one_letter_code
_entity_poly.pdbx_strand_id
1 'polypeptide(L)'
;MHIKIGRKSRLALPVELNGLPLGIPAAIHPDQPYENVTVDLMPGDGLLFYSDGLVEAQNAKGDICDEDRLCEIIQRTLPTDGPSSSVRTIYKSVDRFMDGASRIDDITIVVLKRSIPPDALVPP
;
A
#
# COMPACT_ATOMS: atom_id res chain seq x y z
N MET A 1 5.51 -6.34 5.46
CA MET A 1 5.36 -5.69 4.12
C MET A 1 3.99 -6.03 3.56
N HIS A 2 3.19 -5.00 3.35
CA HIS A 2 1.77 -5.07 3.00
C HIS A 2 1.54 -4.60 1.57
N ILE A 3 0.42 -5.03 0.97
CA ILE A 3 0.04 -4.71 -0.41
C ILE A 3 -1.42 -4.26 -0.45
N LYS A 4 -1.70 -3.11 -1.08
CA LYS A 4 -3.05 -2.61 -1.36
C LYS A 4 -3.20 -2.22 -2.84
N ILE A 5 -4.37 -2.48 -3.41
CA ILE A 5 -4.69 -2.15 -4.80
C ILE A 5 -5.71 -1.01 -4.82
N GLY A 6 -5.38 0.11 -5.46
CA GLY A 6 -6.30 1.23 -5.70
C GLY A 6 -6.88 1.21 -7.12
N ARG A 7 -8.21 1.33 -7.24
CA ARG A 7 -8.95 1.38 -8.50
C ARG A 7 -9.82 2.63 -8.57
N LYS A 8 -10.09 3.17 -9.78
CA LYS A 8 -10.95 4.37 -9.96
C LYS A 8 -12.39 4.19 -9.48
N SER A 9 -12.92 2.96 -9.50
CA SER A 9 -14.33 2.66 -9.24
C SER A 9 -14.56 1.72 -8.04
N ARG A 10 -13.52 1.40 -7.25
CA ARG A 10 -13.62 0.48 -6.12
C ARG A 10 -12.70 0.89 -4.98
N LEU A 11 -13.14 0.62 -3.75
CA LEU A 11 -12.33 0.76 -2.54
C LEU A 11 -11.01 0.00 -2.69
N ALA A 12 -9.97 0.50 -2.03
CA ALA A 12 -8.69 -0.18 -2.03
C ALA A 12 -8.83 -1.55 -1.37
N LEU A 13 -8.45 -2.61 -2.08
CA LEU A 13 -8.56 -3.98 -1.57
C LEU A 13 -7.20 -4.42 -1.03
N PRO A 14 -7.11 -4.92 0.22
CA PRO A 14 -5.90 -5.56 0.71
C PRO A 14 -5.65 -6.85 -0.08
N VAL A 15 -4.39 -7.15 -0.33
CA VAL A 15 -3.98 -8.50 -0.76
C VAL A 15 -3.45 -9.19 0.49
N GLU A 16 -4.27 -10.06 1.07
CA GLU A 16 -3.89 -10.82 2.25
C GLU A 16 -3.00 -11.99 1.84
N LEU A 17 -1.84 -12.07 2.48
CA LEU A 17 -0.87 -13.15 2.34
C LEU A 17 -0.63 -13.73 3.72
N ASN A 18 -0.82 -15.04 3.86
CA ASN A 18 -0.48 -15.74 5.09
C ASN A 18 0.93 -16.29 4.97
N GLY A 19 1.70 -16.16 6.03
CA GLY A 19 3.06 -16.68 6.06
C GLY A 19 3.82 -16.21 7.30
N LEU A 20 4.78 -17.01 7.70
CA LEU A 20 5.72 -16.64 8.75
C LEU A 20 6.77 -15.66 8.18
N PRO A 21 7.41 -14.84 9.04
CA PRO A 21 8.58 -14.08 8.63
C PRO A 21 9.66 -15.01 8.03
N LEU A 22 10.36 -14.50 7.01
CA LEU A 22 11.46 -15.21 6.39
C LEU A 22 12.54 -15.56 7.43
N GLY A 23 13.16 -16.73 7.26
CA GLY A 23 14.19 -17.24 8.18
C GLY A 23 13.66 -18.16 9.26
N ILE A 24 12.34 -18.30 9.43
CA ILE A 24 11.75 -19.36 10.25
C ILE A 24 11.74 -20.68 9.46
N PRO A 25 12.42 -21.74 9.93
CA PRO A 25 12.43 -23.03 9.23
C PRO A 25 11.02 -23.60 9.08
N ALA A 26 10.67 -24.05 7.88
CA ALA A 26 9.38 -24.68 7.60
C ALA A 26 9.08 -25.90 8.49
N ALA A 27 10.11 -26.56 9.01
CA ALA A 27 9.97 -27.68 9.95
C ALA A 27 9.31 -27.28 11.30
N ILE A 28 9.35 -26.00 11.67
CA ILE A 28 8.75 -25.51 12.92
C ILE A 28 7.21 -25.37 12.77
N HIS A 29 6.73 -25.02 11.57
CA HIS A 29 5.31 -24.90 11.24
C HIS A 29 5.04 -25.46 9.83
N PRO A 30 5.01 -26.79 9.69
CA PRO A 30 4.83 -27.45 8.39
C PRO A 30 3.47 -27.17 7.76
N ASP A 31 2.48 -26.80 8.58
CA ASP A 31 1.10 -26.50 8.15
C ASP A 31 0.92 -25.05 7.66
N GLN A 32 1.98 -24.24 7.64
CA GLN A 32 1.93 -22.84 7.23
C GLN A 32 2.90 -22.54 6.07
N PRO A 33 2.65 -23.11 4.88
CA PRO A 33 3.46 -22.83 3.71
C PRO A 33 3.30 -21.37 3.26
N TYR A 34 4.30 -20.83 2.57
CA TYR A 34 4.17 -19.54 1.90
C TYR A 34 3.17 -19.65 0.74
N GLU A 35 2.17 -18.77 0.74
CA GLU A 35 1.15 -18.71 -0.30
C GLU A 35 1.56 -17.73 -1.40
N ASN A 36 1.20 -18.07 -2.64
CA ASN A 36 1.27 -17.15 -3.77
C ASN A 36 -0.13 -16.65 -4.09
N VAL A 37 -0.29 -15.34 -4.21
CA VAL A 37 -1.53 -14.72 -4.70
C VAL A 37 -1.26 -14.06 -6.04
N THR A 38 -2.16 -14.30 -7.00
CA THR A 38 -2.14 -13.64 -8.31
C THR A 38 -3.29 -12.66 -8.37
N VAL A 39 -3.03 -11.45 -8.85
CA VAL A 39 -4.07 -10.42 -9.03
C VAL A 39 -3.98 -9.81 -10.42
N ASP A 40 -5.13 -9.75 -11.10
CA ASP A 40 -5.26 -9.08 -12.39
C ASP A 40 -5.34 -7.55 -12.22
N LEU A 41 -4.51 -6.85 -12.98
CA LEU A 41 -4.43 -5.39 -12.98
C LEU A 41 -5.06 -4.82 -14.23
N MET A 42 -6.08 -4.00 -14.05
CA MET A 42 -6.70 -3.29 -15.17
C MET A 42 -5.85 -2.09 -15.58
N PRO A 43 -5.89 -1.67 -16.85
CA PRO A 43 -5.36 -0.38 -17.29
C PRO A 43 -5.76 0.76 -16.33
N GLY A 44 -4.78 1.47 -15.79
CA GLY A 44 -4.98 2.57 -14.83
C GLY A 44 -5.05 2.16 -13.36
N ASP A 45 -5.02 0.87 -13.03
CA ASP A 45 -4.92 0.41 -11.64
C ASP A 45 -3.56 0.79 -11.01
N GLY A 46 -3.57 1.03 -9.71
CA GLY A 46 -2.37 1.28 -8.92
C GLY A 46 -2.20 0.28 -7.79
N LEU A 47 -0.96 -0.14 -7.53
CA LEU A 47 -0.58 -0.92 -6.36
C LEU A 47 0.29 -0.09 -5.45
N LEU A 48 0.03 -0.20 -4.17
CA LEU A 48 0.86 0.30 -3.10
C LEU A 48 1.45 -0.89 -2.34
N PHE A 49 2.76 -0.88 -2.17
CA PHE A 49 3.45 -1.73 -1.22
C PHE A 49 4.02 -0.86 -0.11
N TYR A 50 3.90 -1.29 1.15
CA TYR A 50 4.38 -0.52 2.29
C TYR A 50 4.90 -1.41 3.44
N SER A 51 5.80 -0.87 4.26
CA SER A 51 6.18 -1.45 5.55
C SER A 51 5.27 -0.97 6.67
N ASP A 52 5.25 -1.72 7.76
CA ASP A 52 4.35 -1.55 8.90
C ASP A 52 4.58 -0.19 9.58
N GLY A 53 5.82 0.31 9.59
CA GLY A 53 6.14 1.69 10.02
C GLY A 53 5.34 2.81 9.33
N LEU A 54 4.70 2.57 8.18
CA LEU A 54 3.76 3.53 7.57
C LEU A 54 2.44 3.61 8.35
N VAL A 55 1.90 2.46 8.78
CA VAL A 55 0.60 2.35 9.47
C VAL A 55 0.72 2.31 10.99
N GLU A 56 1.93 2.16 11.51
CA GLU A 56 2.26 2.26 12.93
C GLU A 56 2.82 3.63 13.32
N ALA A 57 2.92 4.56 12.35
CA ALA A 57 3.35 5.93 12.60
C ALA A 57 2.44 6.63 13.61
N GLN A 58 3.02 7.28 14.61
CA GLN A 58 2.28 7.92 15.70
C GLN A 58 2.45 9.43 15.70
N ASN A 59 1.39 10.13 16.08
CA ASN A 59 1.47 11.56 16.39
C ASN A 59 1.92 11.77 17.86
N ALA A 60 2.12 13.03 18.26
CA ALA A 60 2.56 13.37 19.62
C ALA A 60 1.57 12.98 20.74
N LYS A 61 0.32 12.64 20.39
CA LYS A 61 -0.71 12.16 21.33
C LYS A 61 -0.72 10.63 21.46
N GLY A 62 0.09 9.92 20.65
CA GLY A 62 0.09 8.47 20.56
C GLY A 62 -1.00 7.91 19.66
N ASP A 63 -1.73 8.75 18.91
CA ASP A 63 -2.69 8.25 17.92
C ASP A 63 -1.93 7.65 16.74
N ILE A 64 -2.41 6.52 16.21
CA ILE A 64 -1.77 5.76 15.14
C ILE A 64 -2.36 6.15 13.79
N CYS A 65 -1.51 6.23 12.75
CA CYS A 65 -1.93 6.38 11.36
C CYS A 65 -2.42 5.03 10.80
N ASP A 66 -3.55 4.56 11.31
CA ASP A 66 -4.10 3.23 11.00
C ASP A 66 -4.40 2.98 9.50
N GLU A 67 -4.76 1.73 9.20
CA GLU A 67 -5.06 1.32 7.84
C GLU A 67 -6.25 2.06 7.22
N ASP A 68 -7.24 2.46 8.01
CA ASP A 68 -8.43 3.17 7.52
C ASP A 68 -8.05 4.54 6.98
N ARG A 69 -7.23 5.28 7.73
CA ARG A 69 -6.68 6.56 7.28
C ARG A 69 -5.81 6.39 6.03
N LEU A 70 -4.98 5.35 5.96
CA LEU A 70 -4.22 5.05 4.75
C LEU A 70 -5.15 4.78 3.56
N CYS A 71 -6.22 4.01 3.77
CA CYS A 71 -7.21 3.69 2.75
C CYS A 71 -7.87 4.96 2.17
N GLU A 72 -8.20 5.95 3.00
CA GLU A 72 -8.72 7.23 2.53
C GLU A 72 -7.72 8.00 1.64
N ILE A 73 -6.44 8.01 2.02
CA ILE A 73 -5.38 8.69 1.28
C ILE A 73 -5.17 8.03 -0.09
N ILE A 74 -5.11 6.70 -0.12
CA ILE A 74 -4.80 5.95 -1.35
C ILE A 74 -5.96 5.94 -2.33
N GLN A 75 -7.21 5.95 -1.86
CA GLN A 75 -8.39 6.06 -2.71
C GLN A 75 -8.39 7.35 -3.54
N ARG A 76 -7.83 8.43 -3.01
CA ARG A 76 -7.77 9.73 -3.69
C ARG A 76 -6.56 9.89 -4.59
N THR A 77 -5.53 9.07 -4.42
CA THR A 77 -4.21 9.29 -5.05
C THR A 77 -3.84 8.17 -6.03
N LEU A 78 -4.02 6.90 -5.67
CA LEU A 78 -3.66 5.78 -6.55
C LEU A 78 -4.44 5.73 -7.86
N PRO A 79 -5.71 6.18 -7.99
CA PRO A 79 -6.39 6.14 -9.28
C PRO A 79 -6.07 7.34 -10.20
N THR A 80 -5.53 8.43 -9.66
CA THR A 80 -5.41 9.72 -10.37
C THR A 80 -3.97 10.15 -10.61
N ASP A 81 -3.10 9.98 -9.62
CA ASP A 81 -1.77 10.55 -9.63
C ASP A 81 -0.79 9.70 -10.45
N GLY A 82 0.34 10.28 -10.87
CA GLY A 82 1.49 9.47 -11.30
C GLY A 82 2.08 8.68 -10.11
N PRO A 83 2.92 7.65 -10.35
CA PRO A 83 3.55 6.85 -9.29
C PRO A 83 4.31 7.71 -8.27
N SER A 84 5.18 8.60 -8.74
CA SER A 84 6.01 9.45 -7.86
C SER A 84 5.18 10.50 -7.10
N SER A 85 4.09 10.98 -7.70
CA SER A 85 3.14 11.88 -7.02
C SER A 85 2.38 11.14 -5.92
N SER A 86 1.95 9.91 -6.21
CA SER A 86 1.28 9.04 -5.23
C SER A 86 2.18 8.80 -4.01
N VAL A 87 3.45 8.41 -4.22
CA VAL A 87 4.43 8.24 -3.12
C VAL A 87 4.57 9.51 -2.30
N ARG A 88 4.75 10.66 -2.95
CA ARG A 88 4.92 11.95 -2.28
C ARG A 88 3.69 12.34 -1.47
N THR A 89 2.50 12.16 -2.02
CA THR A 89 1.24 12.52 -1.35
C THR A 89 0.99 11.63 -0.15
N ILE A 90 1.18 10.30 -0.29
CA ILE A 90 1.02 9.35 0.82
C ILE A 90 2.00 9.69 1.94
N TYR A 91 3.28 9.84 1.61
CA TYR A 91 4.32 10.18 2.59
C TYR A 91 4.02 11.50 3.31
N LYS A 92 3.68 12.57 2.57
CA LYS A 92 3.37 13.88 3.16
C LYS A 92 2.14 13.84 4.07
N SER A 93 1.14 13.03 3.75
CA SER A 93 -0.04 12.87 4.60
C SER A 93 0.32 12.22 5.93
N VAL A 94 1.15 11.17 5.93
CA VAL A 94 1.63 10.51 7.16
C VAL A 94 2.59 11.42 7.94
N ASP A 95 3.51 12.08 7.26
CA ASP A 95 4.44 13.03 7.88
C ASP A 95 3.71 14.20 8.56
N ARG A 96 2.66 14.73 7.90
CA ARG A 96 1.78 15.74 8.48
C ARG A 96 0.97 15.21 9.66
N PHE A 97 0.55 13.95 9.63
CA PHE A 97 -0.16 13.33 10.74
C PHE A 97 0.73 13.22 11.99
N MET A 98 1.99 12.83 11.80
CA MET A 98 2.97 12.76 12.90
C MET A 98 3.23 14.13 13.53
N ASP A 99 3.10 15.23 12.76
CA ASP A 99 3.23 16.62 13.24
C ASP A 99 4.54 16.87 14.01
N GLY A 100 5.65 16.36 13.46
CA GLY A 100 6.98 16.47 14.08
C GLY A 100 7.26 15.45 15.19
N ALA A 101 6.33 14.53 15.48
CA ALA A 101 6.63 13.39 16.34
C ALA A 101 7.77 12.53 15.78
N SER A 102 8.53 11.91 16.69
CA SER A 102 9.63 11.02 16.31
C SER A 102 9.11 9.75 15.64
N ARG A 103 9.84 9.29 14.62
CA ARG A 103 9.56 8.02 13.96
C ARG A 103 9.98 6.87 14.87
N ILE A 104 9.14 5.85 14.93
CA ILE A 104 9.34 4.67 15.76
C ILE A 104 9.94 3.52 14.91
N ASP A 105 9.59 3.47 13.62
CA ASP A 105 10.04 2.45 12.67
C ASP A 105 10.32 3.04 11.27
N ASP A 106 10.98 2.27 10.40
CA ASP A 106 11.30 2.66 9.04
C ASP A 106 10.08 2.62 8.12
N ILE A 107 9.91 3.71 7.36
CA ILE A 107 8.83 3.85 6.36
C ILE A 107 9.36 3.53 4.98
N THR A 108 8.83 2.46 4.37
CA THR A 108 9.06 2.11 2.97
C THR A 108 7.74 2.21 2.20
N ILE A 109 7.78 2.86 1.04
CA ILE A 109 6.62 3.03 0.14
C ILE A 109 7.06 2.74 -1.28
N VAL A 110 6.35 1.84 -1.97
CA VAL A 110 6.54 1.57 -3.40
C VAL A 110 5.19 1.66 -4.09
N VAL A 111 5.10 2.44 -5.17
CA VAL A 111 3.89 2.54 -6.00
C VAL A 111 4.18 2.02 -7.40
N LEU A 112 3.34 1.08 -7.84
CA LEU A 112 3.32 0.57 -9.20
C LEU A 112 2.02 1.02 -9.88
N LYS A 113 2.10 1.41 -11.16
CA LYS A 113 0.93 1.78 -11.97
C LYS A 113 0.88 0.93 -13.22
N ARG A 114 -0.30 0.33 -13.48
CA ARG A 114 -0.57 -0.29 -14.77
C ARG A 114 -0.89 0.82 -15.77
N SER A 115 -0.03 1.01 -16.76
CA SER A 115 -0.24 1.99 -17.82
C SER A 115 -1.55 1.73 -18.57
N ILE A 116 -2.20 2.80 -19.00
CA ILE A 116 -3.35 2.72 -19.91
C ILE A 116 -2.78 2.59 -21.32
N PRO A 117 -3.08 1.51 -22.05
CA PRO A 117 -2.69 1.36 -23.44
C PRO A 117 -3.24 2.54 -24.29
N PRO A 118 -2.46 3.10 -25.22
CA PRO A 118 -2.91 4.24 -26.04
C PRO A 118 -4.18 3.94 -26.85
N ASP A 119 -4.35 2.70 -27.28
CA ASP A 119 -5.50 2.18 -28.03
C ASP A 119 -6.77 2.04 -27.18
N ALA A 120 -6.65 1.93 -25.85
CA ALA A 120 -7.81 1.92 -24.94
C ALA A 120 -8.45 3.31 -24.73
N LEU A 121 -7.83 4.37 -25.26
CA LEU A 121 -8.34 5.75 -25.22
C LEU A 121 -9.16 6.12 -26.47
N VAL A 122 -9.20 5.24 -27.47
CA VAL A 122 -10.01 5.44 -28.68
C VAL A 122 -11.34 4.72 -28.48
N PRO A 123 -12.48 5.45 -28.37
CA PRO A 123 -13.78 4.79 -28.31
C PRO A 123 -14.06 4.03 -29.62
N PRO A 124 -14.90 2.97 -29.57
CA PRO A 124 -15.25 2.18 -30.76
C PRO A 124 -15.94 3.00 -31.85
#